data_AF-A0A376BSA4-F1
#
_entry.id   AF-A0A376BSA4-F1
#
_cell.length_a   1.000
_cell.length_b   1.000
_cell.length_c   1.000
_cell.angle_alpha   90.00
_cell.angle_beta   90.00
_cell.angle_gamma   90.00
#
_symmetry.space_group_name_H-M   'P 1'
#
loop_
_entity.id
_entity.type
_entity.pdbx_description
1 polymer ?
#
loop_
_entity_poly.entity_id
_entity_poly.type
_entity_poly.pdbx_seq_one_letter_code
_entity_poly.pdbx_strand_id
1 'polypeptide(L)'
;MKTAWINPFIMIAMMFSPNIMAKTVKLTGVATCQFDMTNDTDYCSRSNKAQYRRALANQKPNFNRHYILLEVKPRAYAAIDTRNGVVYPLFHTIEDHENGKKAKIQFSVNEPQMCVWGVAMAYQSVIATDDYGEGANKGKNPVCFGIFRDEYSPKYGYEFRHDWTTPKK
;
A
#
# COMPACT_ATOMS: atom_id res chain seq x y z
N MET A 1 -26.78 5.29 -68.51
CA MET A 1 -25.41 5.36 -67.94
C MET A 1 -25.50 6.20 -66.67
N LYS A 2 -25.28 5.61 -65.49
CA LYS A 2 -25.39 6.28 -64.18
C LYS A 2 -24.00 6.77 -63.76
N THR A 3 -23.90 8.07 -63.46
CA THR A 3 -22.69 8.75 -62.99
C THR A 3 -22.43 8.45 -61.52
N ALA A 4 -21.19 8.11 -61.19
CA ALA A 4 -20.70 7.89 -59.83
C ALA A 4 -20.34 9.24 -59.17
N TRP A 5 -20.77 9.43 -57.93
CA TRP A 5 -20.35 10.54 -57.07
C TRP A 5 -19.30 10.02 -56.09
N ILE A 6 -18.09 10.60 -56.14
CA ILE A 6 -17.03 10.36 -55.16
C ILE A 6 -17.18 11.41 -54.07
N ASN A 7 -17.38 10.97 -52.83
CA ASN A 7 -17.53 11.83 -51.65
C ASN A 7 -16.16 11.95 -50.96
N PRO A 8 -15.50 13.12 -50.90
CA PRO A 8 -14.15 13.20 -50.38
C PRO A 8 -14.10 14.05 -49.11
N PHE A 9 -14.44 13.50 -47.93
CA PHE A 9 -14.05 14.13 -46.66
C PHE A 9 -14.01 13.08 -45.55
N ILE A 10 -12.93 12.29 -45.51
CA ILE A 10 -12.51 11.58 -44.29
C ILE A 10 -11.25 12.32 -43.81
N MET A 11 -11.42 13.34 -42.96
CA MET A 11 -10.33 13.88 -42.16
C MET A 11 -9.99 12.87 -41.06
N ILE A 12 -8.94 12.10 -41.26
CA ILE A 12 -8.31 11.32 -40.20
C ILE A 12 -7.52 12.31 -39.34
N ALA A 13 -8.14 12.80 -38.27
CA ALA A 13 -7.41 13.51 -37.22
C ALA A 13 -6.48 12.51 -36.53
N MET A 14 -5.20 12.53 -36.91
CA MET A 14 -4.14 11.84 -36.19
C MET A 14 -4.01 12.49 -34.80
N MET A 15 -4.74 11.95 -33.83
CA MET A 15 -4.54 12.26 -32.42
C MET A 15 -3.16 11.72 -32.04
N PHE A 16 -2.14 12.59 -32.13
CA PHE A 16 -0.87 12.38 -31.45
C PHE A 16 -1.16 12.35 -29.95
N SER A 17 -1.35 11.14 -29.42
CA SER A 17 -1.29 10.92 -27.98
C SER A 17 0.14 11.22 -27.58
N PRO A 18 0.42 12.25 -26.74
CA PRO A 18 1.75 12.40 -26.19
C PRO A 18 1.99 11.14 -25.36
N ASN A 19 2.92 10.31 -25.83
CA ASN A 19 3.53 9.29 -24.99
C ASN A 19 4.22 10.04 -23.85
N ILE A 20 3.48 10.29 -22.77
CA ILE A 20 4.04 10.72 -21.51
C ILE A 20 4.95 9.56 -21.11
N MET A 21 6.24 9.68 -21.43
CA MET A 21 7.25 8.80 -20.88
C MET A 21 7.14 8.93 -19.36
N ALA A 22 6.50 7.96 -18.74
CA ALA A 22 6.35 7.91 -17.30
C ALA A 22 7.76 7.92 -16.70
N LYS A 23 8.11 9.03 -16.03
CA LYS A 23 9.38 9.15 -15.31
C LYS A 23 9.48 7.96 -14.36
N THR A 24 10.37 7.02 -14.66
CA THR A 24 10.55 5.82 -13.85
C THR A 24 11.19 6.23 -12.53
N VAL A 25 10.38 6.33 -11.48
CA VAL A 25 10.87 6.64 -10.14
C VAL A 25 11.72 5.48 -9.64
N LYS A 26 12.95 5.80 -9.24
CA LYS A 26 13.92 4.81 -8.72
C LYS A 26 13.70 4.61 -7.23
N LEU A 27 14.03 3.42 -6.74
CA LEU A 27 14.08 3.14 -5.31
C LEU A 27 15.12 4.06 -4.64
N THR A 28 14.68 4.90 -3.72
CA THR A 28 15.52 5.86 -3.00
C THR A 28 15.96 5.32 -1.65
N GLY A 29 15.10 4.54 -0.98
CA GLY A 29 15.43 3.91 0.29
C GLY A 29 14.23 3.26 0.96
N VAL A 30 14.51 2.64 2.11
CA VAL A 30 13.51 2.03 2.99
C VAL A 30 13.58 2.78 4.31
N ALA A 31 12.43 3.21 4.84
CA ALA A 31 12.36 4.09 5.99
C ALA A 31 12.87 3.44 7.28
N THR A 32 12.57 2.16 7.45
CA THR A 32 13.22 1.30 8.44
C THR A 32 13.58 -0.04 7.79
N CYS A 33 14.63 -0.70 8.28
CA CYS A 33 14.99 -2.02 7.76
C CYS A 33 14.34 -3.15 8.53
N GLN A 34 14.27 -2.99 9.84
CA GLN A 34 13.76 -3.95 10.80
C GLN A 34 13.15 -3.15 11.95
N PHE A 35 12.20 -3.76 12.65
CA PHE A 35 11.70 -3.24 13.91
C PHE A 35 12.22 -4.16 15.01
N ASP A 36 12.73 -3.58 16.10
CA ASP A 36 13.57 -4.24 17.11
C ASP A 36 12.98 -5.52 17.74
N MET A 37 11.69 -5.80 17.52
CA MET A 37 10.95 -6.89 18.17
C MET A 37 10.08 -7.71 17.20
N THR A 38 10.19 -7.53 15.88
CA THR A 38 9.42 -8.29 14.86
C THR A 38 10.34 -9.02 13.87
N ASN A 39 11.44 -9.62 14.38
CA ASN A 39 12.59 -10.26 13.69
C ASN A 39 12.34 -11.17 12.46
N ASP A 40 11.10 -11.31 11.99
CA ASP A 40 10.70 -12.17 10.90
C ASP A 40 10.88 -11.54 9.50
N THR A 41 11.09 -10.22 9.38
CA THR A 41 11.19 -9.54 8.09
C THR A 41 12.30 -8.48 8.02
N ASP A 42 13.34 -8.73 7.23
CA ASP A 42 14.30 -7.72 6.77
C ASP A 42 13.78 -7.00 5.52
N TYR A 43 13.18 -5.83 5.70
CA TYR A 43 12.67 -4.98 4.63
C TYR A 43 13.79 -4.39 3.76
N CYS A 44 15.03 -4.36 4.25
CA CYS A 44 16.20 -3.90 3.51
C CYS A 44 16.96 -5.00 2.77
N SER A 45 16.49 -6.25 2.85
CA SER A 45 17.12 -7.39 2.18
C SER A 45 17.23 -7.16 0.67
N ARG A 46 18.23 -7.79 0.06
CA ARG A 46 18.42 -7.71 -1.40
C ARG A 46 17.19 -8.17 -2.17
N SER A 47 16.51 -9.21 -1.67
CA SER A 47 15.27 -9.74 -2.26
C SER A 47 14.16 -8.69 -2.24
N ASN A 48 13.88 -8.09 -1.08
CA ASN A 48 12.83 -7.08 -0.94
C ASN A 48 13.12 -5.82 -1.75
N LYS A 49 14.37 -5.34 -1.78
CA LYS A 49 14.78 -4.23 -2.66
C LYS A 49 14.56 -4.51 -4.14
N ALA A 50 14.75 -5.76 -4.59
CA ALA A 50 14.44 -6.15 -5.96
C ALA A 50 12.92 -6.14 -6.21
N GLN A 51 12.12 -6.61 -5.26
CA GLN A 51 10.65 -6.54 -5.33
C GLN A 51 10.17 -5.07 -5.43
N TYR A 52 10.73 -4.14 -4.65
CA TYR A 52 10.36 -2.72 -4.71
C TYR A 52 10.69 -2.08 -6.05
N ARG A 53 11.88 -2.34 -6.58
CA ARG A 53 12.25 -1.85 -7.92
C ARG A 53 11.32 -2.40 -8.99
N ARG A 54 10.95 -3.68 -8.89
CA ARG A 54 9.99 -4.31 -9.81
C ARG A 54 8.60 -3.68 -9.68
N ALA A 55 8.14 -3.41 -8.46
CA ALA A 55 6.86 -2.75 -8.23
C ALA A 55 6.84 -1.33 -8.82
N LEU A 56 7.87 -0.51 -8.56
CA LEU A 56 8.02 0.84 -9.13
C LEU A 56 8.06 0.86 -10.66
N ALA A 57 8.61 -0.19 -11.28
CA ALA A 57 8.70 -0.28 -12.74
C ALA A 57 7.39 -0.74 -13.41
N ASN A 58 6.55 -1.53 -12.71
CA ASN A 58 5.46 -2.28 -13.36
C ASN A 58 4.07 -2.01 -12.76
N GLN A 59 3.97 -1.42 -11.57
CA GLN A 59 2.69 -1.21 -10.89
C GLN A 59 2.33 0.27 -10.88
N LYS A 60 1.04 0.55 -11.11
CA LYS A 60 0.45 1.86 -10.83
C LYS A 60 0.14 1.97 -9.34
N PRO A 61 0.07 3.19 -8.77
CA PRO A 61 -0.43 3.37 -7.42
C PRO A 61 -1.77 2.66 -7.21
N ASN A 62 -1.87 1.93 -6.10
CA ASN A 62 -3.05 1.15 -5.72
C ASN A 62 -3.54 1.50 -4.30
N PHE A 63 -2.83 2.41 -3.61
CA PHE A 63 -3.08 2.78 -2.23
C PHE A 63 -2.81 4.27 -2.03
N ASN A 64 -3.70 4.97 -1.31
CA ASN A 64 -3.51 6.36 -0.87
C ASN A 64 -2.88 7.28 -1.95
N ARG A 65 -3.50 7.26 -3.13
CA ARG A 65 -3.26 8.03 -4.37
C ARG A 65 -1.94 7.74 -5.08
N HIS A 66 -0.83 7.81 -4.38
CA HIS A 66 0.52 7.75 -4.94
C HIS A 66 1.38 6.67 -4.29
N TYR A 67 0.79 5.75 -3.52
CA TYR A 67 1.52 4.61 -2.98
C TYR A 67 1.18 3.32 -3.73
N ILE A 68 2.18 2.45 -3.82
CA ILE A 68 1.98 1.03 -4.08
C ILE A 68 2.03 0.32 -2.73
N LEU A 69 0.91 -0.26 -2.30
CA LEU A 69 0.87 -1.21 -1.21
C LEU A 69 1.30 -2.59 -1.72
N LEU A 70 2.34 -3.14 -1.10
CA LEU A 70 2.98 -4.39 -1.50
C LEU A 70 3.08 -5.35 -0.30
N GLU A 71 2.60 -6.58 -0.45
CA GLU A 71 2.91 -7.68 0.46
C GLU A 71 4.31 -8.23 0.12
N VAL A 72 5.30 -8.03 1.00
CA VAL A 72 6.71 -8.36 0.75
C VAL A 72 7.07 -9.79 1.16
N LYS A 73 6.30 -10.32 2.09
CA LYS A 73 6.32 -11.67 2.66
C LYS A 73 4.92 -11.93 3.21
N PRO A 74 4.44 -13.18 3.35
CA PRO A 74 3.14 -13.43 3.96
C PRO A 74 2.98 -12.65 5.26
N ARG A 75 1.89 -11.87 5.36
CA ARG A 75 1.53 -11.06 6.54
C ARG A 75 2.35 -9.77 6.76
N ALA A 76 3.35 -9.50 5.92
CA ALA A 76 4.21 -8.33 6.01
C ALA A 76 4.00 -7.40 4.80
N TYR A 77 3.69 -6.13 5.06
CA TYR A 77 3.33 -5.16 4.03
C TYR A 77 4.28 -3.96 4.04
N ALA A 78 4.41 -3.30 2.89
CA ALA A 78 5.10 -2.03 2.78
C ALA A 78 4.37 -1.13 1.77
N ALA A 79 4.37 0.17 2.03
CA ALA A 79 3.88 1.17 1.09
C ALA A 79 5.04 1.88 0.40
N ILE A 80 5.04 1.93 -0.93
CA ILE A 80 6.09 2.55 -1.74
C ILE A 80 5.57 3.85 -2.32
N ASP A 81 6.13 5.00 -1.94
CA ASP A 81 5.73 6.30 -2.51
C ASP A 81 6.27 6.41 -3.94
N THR A 82 5.39 6.43 -4.93
CA THR A 82 5.76 6.49 -6.34
C THR A 82 6.24 7.87 -6.78
N ARG A 83 6.25 8.88 -5.91
CA ARG A 83 6.76 10.22 -6.23
C ARG A 83 8.25 10.35 -5.92
N ASN A 84 8.71 9.70 -4.86
CA ASN A 84 10.10 9.81 -4.37
C ASN A 84 10.82 8.46 -4.25
N GLY A 85 10.13 7.33 -4.39
CA GLY A 85 10.71 5.99 -4.33
C GLY A 85 11.11 5.54 -2.93
N VAL A 86 10.55 6.15 -1.88
CA VAL A 86 10.75 5.73 -0.49
C VAL A 86 9.76 4.63 -0.13
N VAL A 87 10.24 3.61 0.58
CA VAL A 87 9.44 2.49 1.08
C VAL A 87 9.18 2.68 2.56
N TYR A 88 7.93 2.56 2.99
CA TYR A 88 7.47 2.61 4.37
C TYR A 88 6.95 1.22 4.76
N PRO A 89 7.76 0.40 5.45
CA PRO A 89 7.31 -0.86 6.01
C PRO A 89 6.18 -0.66 7.00
N LEU A 90 5.21 -1.58 6.99
CA LEU A 90 4.19 -1.64 8.03
C LEU A 90 4.84 -2.12 9.34
N PHE A 91 4.63 -1.36 10.41
CA PHE A 91 5.13 -1.71 11.75
C PHE A 91 4.58 -3.05 12.29
N HIS A 92 3.37 -3.43 11.85
CA HIS A 92 2.63 -4.59 12.34
C HIS A 92 2.70 -5.78 11.38
N THR A 93 2.64 -6.99 11.94
CA THR A 93 2.35 -8.22 11.19
C THR A 93 0.85 -8.46 11.18
N ILE A 94 0.29 -8.81 10.03
CA ILE A 94 -1.15 -8.97 9.84
C ILE A 94 -1.55 -10.45 9.85
N GLU A 95 -2.35 -10.87 10.81
CA GLU A 95 -2.88 -12.23 10.94
C GLU A 95 -4.40 -12.27 10.88
N ASP A 96 -4.96 -13.43 10.59
CA ASP A 96 -6.41 -13.64 10.74
C ASP A 96 -6.74 -14.01 12.20
N HIS A 97 -7.94 -13.61 12.64
CA HIS A 97 -8.50 -13.95 13.94
C HIS A 97 -8.92 -15.43 14.03
N GLU A 98 -9.22 -16.07 12.88
CA GLU A 98 -9.66 -17.48 12.84
C GLU A 98 -8.57 -18.41 12.23
N ASN A 99 -7.74 -19.01 13.09
CA ASN A 99 -6.99 -20.25 12.83
C ASN A 99 -6.11 -20.26 11.56
N GLY A 100 -5.21 -19.29 11.39
CA GLY A 100 -4.11 -19.37 10.42
C GLY A 100 -4.50 -19.14 8.95
N LYS A 101 -5.70 -18.63 8.68
CA LYS A 101 -6.11 -18.14 7.36
C LYS A 101 -5.52 -16.74 7.08
N LYS A 102 -5.67 -16.27 5.84
CA LYS A 102 -5.21 -14.93 5.44
C LYS A 102 -6.25 -13.89 5.86
N ALA A 103 -5.83 -12.88 6.62
CA ALA A 103 -6.70 -11.79 7.05
C ALA A 103 -7.38 -11.13 5.85
N LYS A 104 -8.62 -10.68 6.03
CA LYS A 104 -9.31 -9.87 5.02
C LYS A 104 -8.77 -8.44 5.10
N ILE A 105 -8.24 -7.95 3.98
CA ILE A 105 -7.64 -6.62 3.89
C ILE A 105 -8.38 -5.82 2.81
N GLN A 106 -8.75 -4.59 3.13
CA GLN A 106 -9.33 -3.64 2.20
C GLN A 106 -8.46 -2.39 2.13
N PHE A 107 -8.16 -1.97 0.91
CA PHE A 107 -7.47 -0.73 0.59
C PHE A 107 -7.87 -0.31 -0.81
N SER A 108 -7.65 0.96 -1.13
CA SER A 108 -7.83 1.43 -2.50
C SER A 108 -6.93 2.63 -2.79
N VAL A 109 -6.82 2.98 -4.05
CA VAL A 109 -6.10 4.18 -4.50
C VAL A 109 -6.71 5.47 -3.93
N ASN A 110 -7.99 5.48 -3.54
CA ASN A 110 -8.66 6.68 -3.05
C ASN A 110 -8.79 6.73 -1.53
N GLU A 111 -8.50 5.62 -0.84
CA GLU A 111 -8.56 5.54 0.61
C GLU A 111 -7.17 5.81 1.23
N PRO A 112 -7.08 6.66 2.27
CA PRO A 112 -5.81 6.93 2.94
C PRO A 112 -5.34 5.77 3.82
N GLN A 113 -6.23 4.80 4.08
CA GLN A 113 -6.02 3.72 5.03
C GLN A 113 -6.16 2.33 4.39
N MET A 114 -5.37 1.39 4.91
CA MET A 114 -5.52 -0.05 4.71
C MET A 114 -6.21 -0.63 5.94
N CYS A 115 -7.39 -1.20 5.79
CA CYS A 115 -8.19 -1.75 6.88
C CYS A 115 -8.16 -3.28 6.86
N VAL A 116 -7.99 -3.88 8.04
CA VAL A 116 -7.80 -5.32 8.24
C VAL A 116 -8.89 -5.84 9.16
N TRP A 117 -9.61 -6.87 8.71
CA TRP A 117 -10.44 -7.72 9.58
C TRP A 117 -9.60 -8.93 9.95
N GLY A 118 -9.12 -8.93 11.18
CA GLY A 118 -8.17 -9.90 11.70
C GLY A 118 -7.43 -9.34 12.91
N VAL A 119 -6.23 -9.85 13.15
CA VAL A 119 -5.35 -9.41 14.21
C VAL A 119 -4.15 -8.71 13.58
N ALA A 120 -3.81 -7.52 14.07
CA ALA A 120 -2.54 -6.91 13.80
C ALA A 120 -1.66 -7.03 15.04
N MET A 121 -0.52 -7.69 14.89
CA MET A 121 0.45 -7.83 15.97
C MET A 121 1.60 -6.87 15.75
N ALA A 122 1.85 -6.03 16.73
CA ALA A 122 3.17 -5.43 16.89
C ALA A 122 3.60 -5.67 18.33
N TYR A 123 4.80 -6.23 18.51
CA TYR A 123 5.25 -6.74 19.81
C TYR A 123 4.33 -7.89 20.34
N GLN A 124 4.32 -8.15 21.65
CA GLN A 124 3.34 -8.96 22.39
C GLN A 124 1.97 -8.26 22.50
N SER A 125 1.79 -7.10 21.86
CA SER A 125 0.53 -6.36 21.87
C SER A 125 -0.29 -6.73 20.64
N VAL A 126 -1.44 -7.30 20.92
CA VAL A 126 -2.46 -7.64 19.93
C VAL A 126 -3.32 -6.41 19.70
N ILE A 127 -3.30 -5.86 18.49
CA ILE A 127 -4.31 -4.91 18.03
C ILE A 127 -5.29 -5.72 17.19
N ALA A 128 -6.26 -6.32 17.85
CA ALA A 128 -7.31 -7.07 17.18
C ALA A 128 -8.52 -6.17 16.88
N THR A 129 -9.41 -6.67 16.01
CA THR A 129 -10.74 -6.09 15.74
C THR A 129 -11.65 -5.99 16.98
N ASP A 130 -11.18 -6.32 18.19
CA ASP A 130 -11.98 -6.41 19.41
C ASP A 130 -11.32 -5.96 20.73
N ASP A 131 -10.05 -5.57 20.80
CA ASP A 131 -9.40 -5.36 22.12
C ASP A 131 -9.55 -3.94 22.70
N TYR A 132 -10.67 -3.73 23.39
CA TYR A 132 -10.75 -3.36 24.81
C TYR A 132 -12.24 -3.25 25.23
N GLY A 133 -13.03 -4.29 24.97
CA GLY A 133 -14.41 -4.32 25.42
C GLY A 133 -14.96 -5.73 25.47
N GLU A 134 -15.18 -6.25 26.69
CA GLU A 134 -16.09 -7.37 26.90
C GLU A 134 -17.48 -6.98 26.34
N GLY A 135 -17.82 -7.41 25.12
CA GLY A 135 -19.15 -7.16 24.56
C GLY A 135 -19.28 -7.37 23.06
N ALA A 136 -20.33 -8.11 22.67
CA ALA A 136 -21.16 -8.17 21.45
C ALA A 136 -20.62 -7.87 20.01
N ASN A 137 -19.39 -7.41 19.79
CA ASN A 137 -18.90 -6.91 18.49
C ASN A 137 -17.56 -7.51 18.05
N LYS A 138 -17.25 -8.74 18.47
CA LYS A 138 -16.11 -9.50 17.93
C LYS A 138 -16.18 -9.57 16.40
N GLY A 139 -15.12 -9.11 15.72
CA GLY A 139 -14.96 -9.24 14.27
C GLY A 139 -15.74 -8.25 13.38
N LYS A 140 -16.42 -7.24 13.93
CA LYS A 140 -17.21 -6.28 13.11
C LYS A 140 -16.40 -5.09 12.60
N ASN A 141 -15.46 -4.56 13.40
CA ASN A 141 -14.77 -3.32 13.10
C ASN A 141 -13.32 -3.60 12.69
N PRO A 142 -12.87 -3.17 11.49
CA PRO A 142 -11.50 -3.39 11.07
C PRO A 142 -10.50 -2.53 11.84
N VAL A 143 -9.26 -2.99 11.89
CA VAL A 143 -8.09 -2.22 12.33
C VAL A 143 -7.48 -1.54 11.12
N CYS A 144 -7.32 -0.20 11.14
CA CYS A 144 -6.90 0.56 9.96
C CYS A 144 -5.50 1.16 10.13
N PHE A 145 -4.71 1.09 9.07
CA PHE A 145 -3.31 1.52 9.00
C PHE A 145 -3.14 2.61 7.96
N GLY A 146 -2.34 3.62 8.26
CA GLY A 146 -2.09 4.74 7.37
C GLY A 146 -0.64 5.20 7.46
N ILE A 147 -0.28 6.09 6.53
CA ILE A 147 1.06 6.69 6.48
C ILE A 147 0.97 8.05 7.15
N PHE A 148 1.54 8.16 8.34
CA PHE A 148 1.45 9.34 9.19
C PHE A 148 2.81 9.99 9.33
N ARG A 149 2.81 11.31 9.55
CA ARG A 149 4.03 12.02 9.91
C ARG A 149 4.54 11.45 11.23
N ASP A 150 5.82 11.20 11.29
CA ASP A 150 6.51 10.78 12.50
C ASP A 150 7.73 11.67 12.69
N GLU A 151 7.71 12.44 13.78
CA GLU A 151 8.76 13.40 14.13
C GLU A 151 10.03 12.68 14.63
N TYR A 152 9.89 11.42 15.04
CA TYR A 152 10.99 10.58 15.47
C TYR A 152 11.58 9.75 14.33
N SER A 153 10.99 9.76 13.14
CA SER A 153 11.51 9.09 11.94
C SER A 153 12.71 9.87 11.39
N PRO A 154 13.95 9.40 11.61
CA PRO A 154 15.14 10.25 11.52
C PRO A 154 15.52 10.64 10.09
N LYS A 155 14.93 10.01 9.07
CA LYS A 155 15.34 10.17 7.67
C LYS A 155 14.25 10.57 6.69
N TYR A 156 13.02 10.06 6.87
CA TYR A 156 11.96 10.27 5.89
C TYR A 156 10.70 10.91 6.49
N GLY A 157 10.60 11.07 7.82
CA GLY A 157 9.56 11.85 8.49
C GLY A 157 8.15 11.26 8.43
N TYR A 158 8.00 10.01 7.99
CA TYR A 158 6.74 9.29 7.93
C TYR A 158 6.92 7.83 8.35
N GLU A 159 5.83 7.24 8.84
CA GLU A 159 5.73 5.84 9.24
C GLU A 159 4.40 5.23 8.79
N PHE A 160 4.41 3.94 8.41
CA PHE A 160 3.21 3.17 8.11
C PHE A 160 2.77 2.37 9.34
N ARG A 161 1.72 2.85 10.03
CA ARG A 161 1.30 2.33 11.34
C ARG A 161 -0.21 2.41 11.55
N HIS A 162 -0.67 1.85 12.66
CA HIS A 162 -2.07 1.89 13.08
C HIS A 162 -2.53 3.34 13.31
N ASP A 163 -3.74 3.64 12.85
CA ASP A 163 -4.37 4.95 13.07
C ASP A 163 -5.10 4.97 14.42
N TRP A 164 -4.48 5.59 15.41
CA TRP A 164 -5.07 5.80 16.74
C TRP A 164 -6.05 6.98 16.81
N THR A 165 -6.18 7.75 15.73
CA THR A 165 -6.91 9.04 15.70
C THR A 165 -8.29 8.95 15.07
N THR A 166 -8.60 7.87 14.36
CA THR A 166 -9.95 7.67 13.80
C THR A 166 -10.91 7.19 14.92
N PRO A 167 -12.01 7.92 15.22
CA PRO A 167 -12.99 7.46 16.20
C PRO A 167 -13.57 6.11 15.77
N LYS A 168 -13.69 5.18 16.72
CA LYS A 168 -14.45 3.94 16.54
C LYS A 168 -15.89 4.35 16.16
N LYS A 169 -16.28 4.13 14.90
CA LYS A 169 -17.68 4.28 14.48
C LYS A 169 -18.53 3.15 15.07
#